data_AF-A0A520EQK3-F1
#
_entry.id   AF-A0A520EQK3-F1
#
_cell.length_a   1.000
_cell.length_b   1.000
_cell.length_c   1.000
_cell.angle_alpha   90.00
_cell.angle_beta   90.00
_cell.angle_gamma   90.00
#
_symmetry.space_group_name_H-M   'P 1'
#
loop_
_entity.id
_entity.type
_entity.pdbx_description
1 polymer ?
#
loop_
_entity_poly.entity_id
_entity_poly.type
_entity_poly.pdbx_seq_one_letter_code
_entity_poly.pdbx_strand_id
1 'polypeptide(L)'
;YEPTRTEQQVLDELRGRHHSRGGPAAKYQLESLRLDKPSAVKRGDVIVFVSADDEWIYAPAVVVSDPMKIPRSGGAVLYFLRLRTGLSPLPLPGAEKALTDLGHPGSRLRTDHYVRSPRLRSALLGLWDL
;
A
#
# COMPACT_ATOMS: atom_id res chain seq x y z
N TYR A 1 5.05 21.39 -33.79
CA TYR A 1 4.40 22.25 -32.79
C TYR A 1 5.49 22.62 -31.78
N GLU A 2 5.81 23.91 -31.69
CA GLU A 2 6.83 24.42 -30.75
C GLU A 2 6.11 24.89 -29.49
N PRO A 3 6.46 24.36 -28.30
CA PRO A 3 5.80 24.74 -27.06
C PRO A 3 5.99 26.22 -26.77
N THR A 4 4.91 26.88 -26.36
CA THR A 4 4.92 28.30 -26.00
C THR A 4 5.71 28.56 -24.72
N ARG A 5 6.17 29.80 -24.52
CA ARG A 5 7.02 30.21 -23.38
C ARG A 5 6.38 29.87 -22.01
N THR A 6 5.04 29.90 -21.94
CA THR A 6 4.27 29.51 -20.74
C THR A 6 4.30 28.00 -20.49
N GLU A 7 4.25 27.18 -21.55
CA GLU A 7 4.40 25.72 -21.45
C GLU A 7 5.82 25.33 -21.05
N GLN A 8 6.83 26.06 -21.54
CA GLN A 8 8.22 25.88 -21.12
C GLN A 8 8.40 26.22 -19.63
N GLN A 9 7.75 27.28 -19.13
CA GLN A 9 7.85 27.69 -17.73
C GLN A 9 7.19 26.66 -16.78
N VAL A 10 6.06 26.07 -17.17
CA VAL A 10 5.42 24.97 -16.42
C VAL A 10 6.29 23.70 -16.45
N LEU A 11 6.92 23.40 -17.59
CA LEU A 11 7.83 22.25 -17.72
C LEU A 11 9.09 22.41 -16.88
N ASP A 12 9.65 23.62 -16.79
CA ASP A 12 10.82 23.91 -15.95
C ASP A 12 10.48 23.96 -14.46
N GLU A 13 9.30 24.43 -14.07
CA GLU A 13 8.83 24.32 -12.67
C GLU A 13 8.61 22.86 -12.23
N LEU A 14 8.14 22.00 -13.14
CA LEU A 14 8.01 20.55 -12.90
C LEU A 14 9.39 19.86 -12.83
N ARG A 15 10.38 20.32 -13.60
CA ARG A 15 11.75 19.78 -13.60
C ARG A 15 12.59 20.26 -12.42
N GLY A 16 12.40 21.50 -11.96
CA GLY A 16 13.20 22.13 -10.90
C GLY A 16 12.97 21.59 -9.48
N ARG A 17 11.95 20.75 -9.25
CA ARG A 17 11.61 20.22 -7.92
C ARG A 17 12.06 18.79 -7.62
N HIS A 18 12.73 18.10 -8.54
CA HIS A 18 13.12 16.70 -8.33
C HIS A 18 14.64 16.49 -8.41
N HIS A 19 15.37 17.10 -7.47
CA HIS A 19 16.69 16.63 -7.08
C HIS A 19 16.61 15.86 -5.76
N SER A 20 16.43 14.55 -5.87
CA SER A 20 17.01 13.57 -4.94
C SER A 20 16.86 12.14 -5.49
N ARG A 21 18.01 11.56 -5.86
CA ARG A 21 18.31 10.11 -5.92
C ARG A 21 17.42 9.28 -6.87
N GLY A 22 17.79 9.31 -8.16
CA GLY A 22 17.20 8.50 -9.22
C GLY A 22 17.45 7.00 -9.02
N GLY A 23 16.54 6.33 -8.31
CA GLY A 23 16.20 4.94 -8.55
C GLY A 23 15.07 4.83 -9.61
N PRO A 24 14.68 3.62 -10.04
CA PRO A 24 13.54 3.44 -10.91
C PRO A 24 12.32 4.16 -10.34
N ALA A 25 11.62 4.96 -11.15
CA ALA A 25 10.40 5.61 -10.72
C ALA A 25 9.47 4.55 -10.11
N ALA A 26 9.07 4.74 -8.85
CA ALA A 26 8.19 3.80 -8.16
C ALA A 26 6.91 3.62 -8.99
N LYS A 27 6.71 2.40 -9.52
CA LYS A 27 5.54 2.07 -10.31
C LYS A 27 4.44 1.60 -9.38
N TYR A 28 3.27 2.22 -9.50
CA TYR A 28 2.11 1.86 -8.70
C TYR A 28 1.03 1.22 -9.57
N GLN A 29 0.37 0.20 -9.02
CA GLN A 29 -0.77 -0.46 -9.63
C GLN A 29 -2.02 -0.20 -8.79
N LEU A 30 -3.16 -0.06 -9.47
CA LEU A 30 -4.47 0.02 -8.86
C LEU A 30 -5.10 -1.37 -8.85
N GLU A 31 -5.58 -1.82 -7.69
CA GLU A 31 -6.31 -3.08 -7.56
C GLU A 31 -7.63 -2.86 -6.81
N SER A 32 -8.52 -3.85 -6.91
CA SER A 32 -9.82 -3.82 -6.25
C SER A 32 -9.91 -4.87 -5.16
N LEU A 33 -10.28 -4.44 -3.95
CA LEU A 33 -10.58 -5.32 -2.83
C LEU A 33 -12.09 -5.37 -2.61
N ARG A 34 -12.67 -6.57 -2.68
CA ARG A 34 -14.07 -6.82 -2.33
C ARG A 34 -14.13 -7.42 -0.94
N LEU A 35 -14.97 -6.85 -0.09
CA LEU A 35 -15.32 -7.43 1.21
C LEU A 35 -16.81 -7.75 1.22
N ASP A 36 -17.17 -8.99 1.56
CA ASP A 36 -18.58 -9.42 1.55
C ASP A 36 -19.40 -8.86 2.70
N LYS A 37 -18.73 -8.30 3.72
CA LYS A 37 -19.37 -7.60 4.84
C LYS A 37 -18.76 -6.20 4.97
N PRO A 38 -19.56 -5.20 5.39
CA PRO A 38 -19.03 -3.89 5.74
C PRO A 38 -17.92 -4.04 6.78
N SER A 39 -16.77 -3.43 6.49
CA SER A 39 -15.65 -3.37 7.41
C SER A 39 -15.42 -1.92 7.85
N ALA A 40 -14.65 -1.75 8.92
CA ALA A 40 -14.27 -0.42 9.36
C ALA A 40 -13.08 0.15 8.57
N VAL A 41 -12.73 -0.43 7.40
CA VAL A 41 -11.64 0.04 6.53
C VAL A 41 -11.95 1.42 5.99
N LYS A 42 -10.95 2.30 6.03
CA LYS A 42 -11.03 3.69 5.56
C LYS A 42 -9.93 3.99 4.56
N ARG A 43 -10.18 5.03 3.74
CA ARG A 43 -9.14 5.63 2.89
C ARG A 43 -7.92 5.98 3.75
N GLY A 44 -6.74 5.58 3.29
CA GLY A 44 -5.47 5.79 3.98
C GLY A 44 -5.03 4.64 4.87
N ASP A 45 -5.90 3.66 5.16
CA ASP A 45 -5.52 2.42 5.84
C ASP A 45 -4.52 1.63 4.97
N VAL A 46 -3.65 0.87 5.63
CA VAL A 46 -2.70 -0.04 4.99
C VAL A 46 -3.18 -1.47 5.18
N ILE A 47 -3.16 -2.22 4.09
CA ILE A 47 -3.52 -3.63 4.02
C ILE A 47 -2.27 -4.40 3.66
N VAL A 48 -2.07 -5.51 4.35
CA VAL A 48 -1.02 -6.46 4.02
C VAL A 48 -1.68 -7.79 3.71
N PHE A 49 -1.32 -8.35 2.56
CA PHE A 49 -1.79 -9.67 2.14
C PHE A 49 -0.80 -10.73 2.57
N VAL A 50 -1.31 -11.88 2.98
CA VAL A 50 -0.51 -13.06 3.33
C VAL A 50 -0.95 -14.23 2.47
N SER A 51 0.01 -15.05 2.04
CA SER A 51 -0.31 -16.24 1.24
C SER A 51 -1.14 -17.23 2.05
N ALA A 52 -1.97 -18.04 1.36
CA ALA A 52 -2.90 -18.96 2.02
C ALA A 52 -2.21 -20.06 2.85
N ASP A 53 -0.94 -20.34 2.57
CA ASP A 53 -0.06 -21.26 3.30
C ASP A 53 0.69 -20.59 4.46
N ASP A 54 0.44 -19.30 4.73
CA ASP A 54 1.14 -18.50 5.74
C ASP A 54 2.67 -18.45 5.53
N GLU A 55 3.17 -18.67 4.32
CA GLU A 55 4.62 -18.64 4.04
C GLU A 55 5.13 -17.24 3.72
N TRP A 56 4.32 -16.41 3.07
CA TRP A 56 4.73 -15.15 2.46
C TRP A 56 3.86 -13.98 2.87
N ILE A 57 4.52 -12.86 3.13
CA ILE A 57 3.87 -11.55 3.28
C ILE A 57 4.14 -10.72 2.02
N TYR A 58 3.09 -10.16 1.43
CA TYR A 58 3.18 -9.32 0.25
C TYR A 58 3.34 -7.85 0.65
N ALA A 59 3.89 -7.06 -0.28
CA ALA A 59 4.09 -5.64 -0.05
C ALA A 59 2.78 -4.92 0.32
N PRO A 60 2.83 -3.93 1.23
CA PRO A 60 1.66 -3.25 1.73
C PRO A 60 0.93 -2.49 0.62
N ALA A 61 -0.39 -2.62 0.62
CA ALA A 61 -1.32 -1.89 -0.23
C ALA A 61 -1.97 -0.75 0.56
N VAL A 62 -2.16 0.41 -0.06
CA VAL A 62 -2.84 1.56 0.58
C VAL A 62 -4.26 1.67 0.04
N VAL A 63 -5.24 1.79 0.92
CA VAL A 63 -6.64 2.06 0.53
C VAL A 63 -6.75 3.49 0.02
N VAL A 64 -7.17 3.65 -1.24
CA VAL A 64 -7.25 4.96 -1.91
C VAL A 64 -8.68 5.41 -2.23
N SER A 65 -9.69 4.62 -1.88
CA SER A 65 -11.10 5.01 -2.04
C SER A 65 -11.89 4.91 -0.74
N ASP A 66 -13.04 5.58 -0.72
CA ASP A 66 -14.11 5.28 0.21
C ASP A 66 -14.80 3.95 -0.16
N PRO A 67 -15.53 3.30 0.78
CA PRO A 67 -16.28 2.09 0.48
C PRO A 67 -17.37 2.33 -0.56
N MET A 68 -17.33 1.58 -1.65
CA MET A 68 -18.38 1.60 -2.67
C MET A 68 -19.29 0.38 -2.47
N LYS A 69 -20.57 0.61 -2.19
CA LYS A 69 -21.54 -0.48 -2.03
C LYS A 69 -21.75 -1.20 -3.36
N ILE A 70 -21.68 -2.53 -3.35
CA ILE A 70 -21.98 -3.35 -4.52
C ILE A 70 -23.49 -3.64 -4.53
N PRO A 71 -24.24 -3.21 -5.57
CA PRO A 71 -25.67 -3.46 -5.65
C PRO A 71 -26.00 -4.96 -5.57
N ARG A 72 -27.13 -5.30 -4.92
CA ARG A 72 -27.68 -6.66 -4.82
C ARG A 72 -26.71 -7.71 -4.25
N SER A 73 -25.67 -7.29 -3.52
CA SER A 73 -24.61 -8.17 -3.02
C SER A 73 -24.62 -8.34 -1.50
N GLY A 74 -25.80 -8.29 -0.88
CA GLY A 74 -25.95 -8.57 0.56
C GLY A 74 -25.20 -7.63 1.51
N GLY A 75 -24.79 -6.45 1.05
CA GLY A 75 -23.98 -5.50 1.84
C GLY A 75 -22.49 -5.53 1.54
N ALA A 76 -22.05 -6.29 0.53
CA ALA A 76 -20.67 -6.27 0.07
C ALA A 76 -20.24 -4.86 -0.39
N VAL A 77 -18.96 -4.57 -0.15
CA VAL A 77 -18.32 -3.29 -0.48
C VAL A 77 -17.05 -3.52 -1.28
N LEU A 78 -16.75 -2.57 -2.17
CA LEU A 78 -15.54 -2.51 -2.97
C LEU A 78 -14.67 -1.34 -2.50
N TYR A 79 -13.37 -1.59 -2.43
CA TYR A 79 -12.33 -0.58 -2.22
C TYR A 79 -11.33 -0.63 -3.37
N PHE A 80 -10.74 0.52 -3.70
CA PHE A 80 -9.55 0.57 -4.53
C PHE A 80 -8.30 0.68 -3.67
N LEU A 81 -7.30 -0.12 -4.04
CA LEU A 81 -6.01 -0.21 -3.40
C LEU A 81 -4.92 0.28 -4.35
N ARG A 82 -3.90 0.94 -3.80
CA ARG A 82 -2.69 1.29 -4.52
C ARG A 82 -1.54 0.45 -3.99
N LEU A 83 -0.94 -0.36 -4.86
CA LEU A 83 0.20 -1.23 -4.56
C LEU A 83 1.44 -0.71 -5.25
N ARG A 84 2.60 -0.78 -4.59
CA ARG A 84 3.89 -0.52 -5.23
C ARG A 84 4.37 -1.80 -5.89
N THR A 85 4.50 -1.76 -7.21
CA THR A 85 5.01 -2.88 -8.01
C THR A 85 6.53 -2.97 -7.94
N GLY A 86 7.06 -4.17 -8.18
CA GLY A 86 8.51 -4.43 -8.14
C GLY A 86 9.08 -4.62 -6.73
N LEU A 87 8.22 -4.82 -5.73
CA LEU A 87 8.62 -5.24 -4.38
C LEU A 87 8.45 -6.75 -4.26
N SER A 88 9.48 -7.43 -3.76
CA SER A 88 9.43 -8.88 -3.53
C SER A 88 8.65 -9.20 -2.25
N PRO A 89 7.85 -10.28 -2.24
CA PRO A 89 7.31 -10.82 -1.00
C PRO A 89 8.43 -11.18 -0.03
N LEU A 90 8.14 -11.13 1.27
CA LEU A 90 9.07 -11.52 2.33
C LEU A 90 8.60 -12.80 3.00
N PRO A 91 9.50 -13.65 3.54
CA PRO A 91 9.09 -14.79 4.36
C PRO A 91 8.32 -14.31 5.60
N LEU A 92 7.11 -14.83 5.82
CA LEU A 92 6.25 -14.41 6.92
C LEU A 92 6.93 -14.56 8.30
N PRO A 93 7.62 -15.66 8.64
CA PRO A 93 8.30 -15.78 9.93
C PRO A 93 9.41 -14.73 10.12
N GLY A 94 10.10 -14.36 9.04
CA GLY A 94 11.13 -13.32 9.07
C GLY A 94 10.53 -11.94 9.31
N ALA A 95 9.41 -11.64 8.67
CA ALA A 95 8.67 -10.39 8.85
C ALA A 95 8.07 -10.26 10.27
N GLU A 96 7.45 -11.32 10.79
CA GLU A 96 6.91 -11.33 12.17
C GLU A 96 8.02 -11.11 13.21
N LYS A 97 9.18 -11.75 13.00
CA LYS A 97 10.35 -11.54 13.85
C LYS A 97 10.85 -10.09 13.75
N ALA A 98 11.00 -9.54 12.56
CA ALA A 98 11.43 -8.16 12.36
C ALA A 98 10.49 -7.15 13.04
N LEU A 99 9.16 -7.35 12.93
CA LEU A 99 8.19 -6.51 13.63
C LEU A 99 8.28 -6.65 15.15
N THR A 100 8.54 -7.86 15.64
CA THR A 100 8.77 -8.10 17.08
C THR A 100 10.02 -7.38 17.56
N ASP A 101 11.12 -7.46 16.81
CA ASP A 101 12.38 -6.78 17.09
C ASP A 101 12.21 -5.23 17.06
N LEU A 102 11.27 -4.73 16.24
CA LEU A 102 10.86 -3.30 16.19
C LEU A 102 9.88 -2.88 17.31
N GLY A 103 9.57 -3.77 18.27
CA GLY A 103 8.70 -3.45 19.40
C GLY A 103 7.20 -3.63 19.13
N HIS A 104 6.84 -4.44 18.13
CA HIS A 104 5.46 -4.81 17.83
C HIS A 104 5.17 -6.31 18.07
N PRO A 105 5.40 -6.82 19.30
CA PRO A 105 5.13 -8.21 19.64
C PRO A 105 3.63 -8.50 19.51
N GLY A 106 3.28 -9.59 18.82
CA GLY A 106 1.88 -10.00 18.64
C GLY A 106 1.19 -9.47 17.38
N SER A 107 1.93 -8.86 16.45
CA SER A 107 1.48 -8.56 15.09
C SER A 107 1.34 -9.85 14.26
N ARG A 108 0.51 -10.79 14.71
CA ARG A 108 0.27 -12.07 14.02
C ARG A 108 -0.38 -11.75 12.68
N LEU A 109 0.40 -11.83 11.62
CA LEU A 109 0.02 -11.45 10.26
C LEU A 109 -0.71 -12.58 9.51
N ARG A 110 -1.12 -13.64 10.21
CA ARG A 110 -1.68 -14.90 9.68
C ARG A 110 -3.00 -14.81 8.90
N THR A 111 -3.49 -13.59 8.69
CA THR A 111 -4.65 -13.28 7.84
C THR A 111 -4.47 -11.87 7.33
N ASP A 112 -5.08 -11.54 6.20
CA ASP A 112 -5.11 -10.17 5.65
C ASP A 112 -5.32 -9.14 6.76
N HIS A 113 -4.29 -8.32 6.98
CA HIS A 113 -4.21 -7.52 8.19
C HIS A 113 -4.44 -6.05 7.89
N TYR A 114 -5.38 -5.45 8.63
CA TYR A 114 -5.68 -4.03 8.54
C TYR A 114 -4.88 -3.25 9.58
N VAL A 115 -4.00 -2.36 9.12
CA VAL A 115 -3.06 -1.66 10.00
C VAL A 115 -3.47 -0.19 10.12
N ARG A 116 -3.99 0.16 11.31
CA ARG A 116 -4.34 1.54 11.66
C ARG A 116 -3.31 2.25 12.53
N SER A 117 -2.52 1.50 13.30
CA SER A 117 -1.50 2.09 14.17
C SER A 117 -0.42 2.75 13.31
N PRO A 118 -0.17 4.07 13.46
CA PRO A 118 0.86 4.75 12.68
C PRO A 118 2.25 4.14 12.88
N ARG A 119 2.56 3.69 14.10
CA ARG A 119 3.84 3.04 14.42
C ARG A 119 4.00 1.70 13.70
N LEU A 120 2.97 0.85 13.76
CA LEU A 120 2.98 -0.44 13.07
C LEU A 120 3.01 -0.25 11.54
N ARG A 121 2.32 0.76 11.03
CA ARG A 121 2.38 1.14 9.62
C ARG A 121 3.80 1.50 9.19
N SER A 122 4.48 2.37 9.94
CA SER A 122 5.87 2.73 9.64
C SER A 122 6.80 1.52 9.71
N ALA A 123 6.64 0.66 10.72
CA ALA A 123 7.43 -0.57 10.85
C ALA A 123 7.22 -1.52 9.66
N LEU A 124 5.98 -1.70 9.21
CA LEU A 124 5.66 -2.53 8.05
C LEU A 124 6.21 -1.95 6.75
N LEU A 125 6.07 -0.64 6.54
CA LEU A 125 6.64 0.03 5.38
C LEU A 125 8.17 -0.10 5.36
N GLY A 126 8.80 -0.02 6.53
CA GLY A 126 10.24 -0.21 6.70
C GLY A 126 10.76 -1.59 6.30
N LEU A 127 9.92 -2.64 6.28
CA LEU A 127 10.34 -3.97 5.79
C LEU A 127 10.71 -3.96 4.30
N TRP A 128 10.21 -2.99 3.54
CA TRP A 128 10.47 -2.79 2.11
C TRP A 128 11.20 -1.47 1.80
N ASP A 129 11.82 -0.83 2.81
CA ASP A 129 12.48 0.47 2.71
C ASP A 129 11.58 1.58 2.11
N LEU A 130 10.30 1.63 2.56
CA LEU A 130 9.27 2.59 2.12
C LEU A 130 9.04 3.76 3.08
#